data_AF-K2EZE9-F1
#
_entry.id   AF-K2EZE9-F1
#
_cell.length_a   1.000
_cell.length_b   1.000
_cell.length_c   1.000
_cell.angle_alpha   90.00
_cell.angle_beta   90.00
_cell.angle_gamma   90.00
#
_symmetry.space_group_name_H-M   'P 1'
#
loop_
_entity.id
_entity.type
_entity.pdbx_description
1 polymer ?
#
loop_
_entity_poly.entity_id
_entity_poly.type
_entity_poly.pdbx_seq_one_letter_code
_entity_poly.pdbx_strand_id
1 'polypeptide(L)'
;MVLLLDESVNEFREIFKKEYGKELTMQEASDSAHNLVNFFDVLLKIESKDQERQHRLKKEPKGFHVYDGIYNCVICHKAVTGDESWYDKYRVKCLTCQKATDKGIIPAKVFKNRKNWYAMWELKDKFGIHSATARKMIRTGELKAIIIENEDGKPYEYIFLADENKEVLKSG
;
A
#
# COMPACT_ATOMS: atom_id res chain seq x y z
N MET A 1 -17.71 -13.09 15.23
CA MET A 1 -17.06 -14.35 15.63
C MET A 1 -17.79 -15.46 14.91
N VAL A 2 -17.12 -16.17 14.01
CA VAL A 2 -17.72 -17.33 13.33
C VAL A 2 -17.82 -18.44 14.36
N LEU A 3 -19.02 -19.01 14.55
CA LEU A 3 -19.21 -20.16 15.43
C LEU A 3 -18.87 -21.44 14.65
N LEU A 4 -17.96 -22.24 15.19
CA LEU A 4 -17.62 -23.55 14.64
C LEU A 4 -18.40 -24.65 15.37
N LEU A 5 -18.84 -25.64 14.61
CA LEU A 5 -19.42 -26.86 15.16
C LEU A 5 -18.31 -27.75 15.72
N ASP A 6 -18.61 -28.53 16.75
CA ASP A 6 -17.66 -29.46 17.38
C ASP A 6 -17.09 -30.46 16.36
N GLU A 7 -17.88 -30.86 15.35
CA GLU A 7 -17.42 -31.72 14.25
C GLU A 7 -16.28 -31.08 13.46
N SER A 8 -16.37 -29.79 13.14
CA SER A 8 -15.31 -29.05 12.42
C SER A 8 -14.06 -28.86 13.27
N VAL A 9 -14.21 -28.71 14.60
CA VAL A 9 -13.08 -28.63 15.52
C VAL A 9 -12.36 -29.99 15.62
N ASN A 10 -13.11 -31.09 15.64
CA ASN A 10 -12.55 -32.43 15.61
C ASN A 10 -11.82 -32.71 14.29
N GLU A 11 -12.41 -32.35 13.15
CA GLU A 11 -11.76 -32.47 11.85
C GLU A 11 -10.43 -31.71 11.81
N PHE A 12 -10.42 -30.45 12.28
CA PHE A 12 -9.20 -29.66 12.40
C PHE A 12 -8.14 -30.37 13.25
N ARG A 13 -8.53 -30.97 14.38
CA ARG A 13 -7.62 -31.70 15.27
C ARG A 13 -7.00 -32.92 14.58
N GLU A 14 -7.80 -33.70 13.86
CA GLU A 14 -7.30 -34.88 13.13
C GLU A 14 -6.36 -34.49 11.99
N ILE A 15 -6.66 -33.42 11.25
CA ILE A 15 -5.77 -32.85 10.23
C ILE A 15 -4.45 -32.41 10.88
N PHE A 16 -4.51 -31.68 11.99
CA PHE A 16 -3.32 -31.18 12.67
C PHE A 16 -2.40 -32.31 13.15
N LYS A 17 -2.99 -33.38 13.70
CA LYS A 17 -2.26 -34.58 14.11
C LYS A 17 -1.60 -35.28 12.93
N LYS A 18 -2.30 -35.40 11.80
CA LYS A 18 -1.79 -36.03 10.58
C LYS A 18 -0.61 -35.26 9.97
N GLU A 19 -0.73 -33.94 9.87
CA GLU A 19 0.25 -33.11 9.16
C GLU A 19 1.48 -32.77 10.04
N TYR A 20 1.28 -32.62 11.34
CA TYR A 20 2.34 -32.14 12.25
C TYR A 20 2.73 -33.15 13.34
N GLY A 21 2.06 -34.31 13.41
CA GLY A 21 2.32 -35.33 14.43
C GLY A 21 1.96 -34.92 15.86
N LYS A 22 1.32 -33.76 16.04
CA LYS A 22 0.98 -33.21 17.36
C LYS A 22 -0.51 -33.39 17.65
N GLU A 23 -0.79 -34.01 18.79
CA GLU A 23 -2.15 -34.13 19.32
C GLU A 23 -2.50 -32.87 20.12
N LEU A 24 -3.61 -32.22 19.75
CA LEU A 24 -4.11 -31.04 20.46
C LEU A 24 -5.21 -31.46 21.42
N THR A 25 -5.32 -30.77 22.56
CA THR A 25 -6.53 -30.83 23.38
C THR A 25 -7.72 -30.23 22.62
N MET A 26 -8.95 -30.54 23.05
CA MET A 26 -10.15 -29.96 22.42
C MET A 26 -10.15 -28.43 22.50
N GLN A 27 -9.67 -27.86 23.61
CA GLN A 27 -9.57 -26.42 23.78
C GLN A 27 -8.54 -25.81 22.80
N GLU A 28 -7.34 -26.37 22.71
CA GLU A 28 -6.30 -25.90 21.78
C GLU A 28 -6.76 -26.01 20.31
N ALA A 29 -7.45 -27.09 19.96
CA ALA A 29 -8.02 -27.30 18.63
C ALA A 29 -9.09 -26.25 18.33
N SER A 30 -10.00 -25.99 19.29
CA SER A 30 -11.05 -24.98 19.14
C SER A 30 -10.46 -23.59 18.95
N ASP A 31 -9.53 -23.17 19.81
CA ASP A 31 -8.91 -21.84 19.73
C ASP A 31 -8.16 -21.67 18.41
N SER A 32 -7.40 -22.69 17.98
CA SER A 32 -6.65 -22.65 16.73
C SER A 32 -7.56 -22.62 15.50
N ALA A 33 -8.64 -23.42 15.49
CA ALA A 33 -9.61 -23.45 14.40
C ALA A 33 -10.34 -22.10 14.28
N HIS A 34 -10.78 -21.51 15.40
CA HIS A 34 -11.41 -20.19 15.39
C HIS A 34 -10.43 -19.10 14.91
N ASN A 35 -9.16 -19.15 15.31
CA ASN A 35 -8.15 -18.21 14.83
C ASN A 35 -7.96 -18.31 13.31
N LEU A 36 -7.88 -19.52 12.78
CA LEU A 36 -7.75 -19.75 11.33
C LEU A 36 -8.96 -19.21 10.56
N VAL A 37 -10.17 -19.55 11.00
CA VAL A 37 -11.40 -19.14 10.31
C VAL A 37 -11.61 -17.63 10.40
N ASN A 38 -11.36 -17.01 11.56
CA ASN A 38 -11.44 -15.56 11.71
C ASN A 38 -10.39 -14.85 10.84
N PHE A 39 -9.18 -15.42 10.71
CA PHE A 39 -8.17 -14.88 9.81
C PHE A 39 -8.63 -14.95 8.35
N PHE A 40 -9.20 -16.07 7.92
CA PHE A 40 -9.74 -16.22 6.58
C PHE A 40 -10.92 -15.27 6.30
N ASP A 41 -11.82 -15.05 7.27
CA ASP A 41 -12.91 -14.08 7.17
C ASP A 41 -12.39 -12.65 6.95
N VAL A 42 -11.31 -12.26 7.63
CA VAL A 42 -10.64 -10.96 7.39
C VAL A 42 -10.10 -10.87 5.96
N LEU A 43 -9.41 -11.91 5.48
CA LEU A 43 -8.89 -11.95 4.11
C LEU A 43 -10.03 -11.86 3.07
N LEU A 44 -11.11 -12.60 3.28
CA LEU A 44 -12.27 -12.60 2.40
C LEU A 44 -12.92 -11.21 2.33
N LYS A 45 -13.06 -10.53 3.47
CA LYS A 45 -13.57 -9.15 3.53
C LYS A 45 -12.68 -8.16 2.77
N ILE A 46 -11.36 -8.30 2.90
CA ILE A 46 -10.40 -7.45 2.18
C ILE A 46 -10.54 -7.66 0.66
N GLU A 47 -10.54 -8.91 0.20
CA GLU A 47 -10.67 -9.23 -1.23
C GLU A 47 -12.03 -8.79 -1.79
N SER A 48 -13.11 -9.02 -1.05
CA SER A 48 -14.47 -8.64 -1.47
C SER A 48 -14.55 -7.13 -1.72
N LYS A 49 -13.97 -6.33 -0.82
CA LYS A 49 -13.87 -4.88 -0.99
C LYS A 49 -13.03 -4.47 -2.20
N ASP A 50 -11.91 -5.15 -2.47
CA ASP A 50 -11.12 -4.82 -3.66
C ASP A 50 -11.88 -5.19 -4.94
N GLN A 51 -12.54 -6.35 -4.99
CA GLN A 51 -13.37 -6.76 -6.12
C GLN A 51 -14.54 -5.79 -6.38
N GLU A 52 -15.21 -5.33 -5.33
CA GLU A 52 -16.26 -4.29 -5.42
C GLU A 52 -15.70 -3.02 -6.07
N ARG A 53 -14.52 -2.58 -5.66
CA ARG A 53 -13.84 -1.40 -6.24
C ARG A 53 -13.44 -1.64 -7.69
N GLN A 54 -12.88 -2.81 -8.03
CA GLN A 54 -12.56 -3.16 -9.42
C GLN A 54 -13.81 -3.21 -10.30
N HIS A 55 -14.93 -3.74 -9.78
CA HIS A 55 -16.21 -3.73 -10.48
C HIS A 55 -16.72 -2.30 -10.68
N ARG A 56 -16.63 -1.45 -9.65
CA ARG A 56 -17.00 -0.04 -9.72
C ARG A 56 -16.17 0.73 -10.76
N LEU A 57 -14.87 0.47 -10.87
CA LEU A 57 -14.01 1.06 -11.90
C LEU A 57 -14.43 0.73 -13.34
N LYS A 58 -15.16 -0.37 -13.57
CA LYS A 58 -15.74 -0.65 -14.90
C LYS A 58 -16.83 0.36 -15.28
N LYS A 59 -17.55 0.89 -14.29
CA LYS A 59 -18.62 1.90 -14.45
C LYS A 59 -18.06 3.34 -14.33
N GLU A 60 -17.07 3.53 -13.47
CA GLU A 60 -16.41 4.80 -13.16
C GLU A 60 -14.91 4.72 -13.48
N PRO A 61 -14.50 4.67 -14.77
CA PRO A 61 -13.12 4.38 -15.16
C PRO A 61 -12.10 5.46 -14.77
N LYS A 62 -12.57 6.67 -14.46
CA LYS A 62 -11.73 7.77 -13.96
C LYS A 62 -11.41 7.65 -12.46
N GLY A 63 -12.11 6.77 -11.75
CA GLY A 63 -12.01 6.62 -10.31
C GLY A 63 -13.11 7.33 -9.54
N PHE A 64 -13.00 7.28 -8.21
CA PHE A 64 -14.01 7.74 -7.27
C PHE A 64 -13.50 8.00 -5.85
N HIS A 65 -14.26 8.75 -5.06
CA HIS A 65 -14.04 8.91 -3.61
C HIS A 65 -14.37 7.65 -2.80
N VAL A 66 -13.63 7.42 -1.72
CA VAL A 66 -13.71 6.23 -0.86
C VAL A 66 -14.20 6.61 0.54
N TYR A 67 -15.39 6.14 0.93
CA TYR A 67 -16.04 6.48 2.19
C TYR A 67 -16.04 5.35 3.24
N ASP A 68 -15.46 4.18 2.92
CA ASP A 68 -15.55 2.99 3.78
C ASP A 68 -14.38 2.86 4.78
N GLY A 69 -13.60 3.93 4.97
CA GLY A 69 -12.54 3.98 5.97
C GLY A 69 -11.45 5.03 5.69
N ILE A 70 -10.43 5.03 6.55
CA ILE A 70 -9.22 5.83 6.39
C ILE A 70 -8.17 4.99 5.66
N TYR A 71 -7.57 5.57 4.62
CA TYR A 71 -6.56 4.93 3.78
C TYR A 71 -5.33 5.81 3.64
N ASN A 72 -4.20 5.20 3.28
CA ASN A 72 -2.99 5.95 2.98
C ASN A 72 -2.85 6.15 1.47
N CYS A 73 -2.51 7.37 1.07
CA CYS A 73 -2.13 7.65 -0.31
C CYS A 73 -0.94 6.76 -0.74
N VAL A 74 -1.04 6.11 -1.89
CA VAL A 74 0.03 5.24 -2.41
C VAL A 74 1.34 5.97 -2.75
N ILE A 75 1.31 7.31 -2.84
CA ILE A 75 2.45 8.15 -3.17
C ILE A 75 3.05 8.79 -1.93
N CYS A 76 2.32 9.67 -1.25
CA CYS A 76 2.84 10.45 -0.12
C CYS A 76 2.51 9.85 1.25
N HIS A 77 1.78 8.72 1.30
CA HIS A 77 1.35 8.05 2.53
C HIS A 77 0.48 8.89 3.48
N LYS A 78 0.01 10.09 3.09
CA LYS A 78 -0.99 10.85 3.84
C LYS A 78 -2.25 10.01 4.05
N ALA A 79 -2.73 9.98 5.30
CA ALA A 79 -4.04 9.42 5.64
C ALA A 79 -5.17 10.27 5.02
N VAL A 80 -6.11 9.62 4.33
CA VAL A 80 -7.22 10.24 3.60
C VAL A 80 -8.50 9.42 3.79
N THR A 81 -9.65 10.10 3.72
CA THR A 81 -10.97 9.50 3.81
C THR A 81 -11.99 10.36 3.07
N GLY A 82 -13.08 9.75 2.62
CA GLY A 82 -14.19 10.43 1.94
C GLY A 82 -13.72 11.30 0.78
N ASP A 83 -14.14 12.56 0.80
CA ASP A 83 -13.86 13.54 -0.25
C ASP A 83 -12.36 13.85 -0.41
N GLU A 84 -11.52 13.58 0.60
CA GLU A 84 -10.07 13.78 0.50
C GLU A 84 -9.33 12.65 -0.23
N SER A 85 -10.03 11.56 -0.52
CA SER A 85 -9.48 10.34 -1.12
C SER A 85 -9.90 10.16 -2.57
N TRP A 86 -9.07 9.52 -3.38
CA TRP A 86 -9.42 9.12 -4.75
C TRP A 86 -8.87 7.73 -5.07
N TYR A 87 -9.73 6.81 -5.48
CA TYR A 87 -9.38 5.47 -5.94
C TYR A 87 -9.55 5.36 -7.44
N ASP A 88 -8.49 4.94 -8.14
CA ASP A 88 -8.52 4.59 -9.56
C ASP A 88 -7.73 3.29 -9.80
N LYS A 89 -7.40 2.99 -11.06
CA LYS A 89 -6.56 1.83 -11.43
C LYS A 89 -5.18 1.78 -10.74
N TYR A 90 -4.72 2.89 -10.16
CA TYR A 90 -3.48 3.03 -9.40
C TYR A 90 -3.69 3.05 -7.88
N ARG A 91 -4.88 2.66 -7.39
CA ARG A 91 -5.26 2.61 -5.96
C ARG A 91 -5.50 4.00 -5.33
N VAL A 92 -5.66 4.01 -4.01
CA VAL A 92 -6.01 5.20 -3.23
C VAL A 92 -4.92 6.26 -3.26
N LYS A 93 -5.31 7.50 -3.53
CA LYS A 93 -4.47 8.71 -3.49
C LYS A 93 -5.16 9.81 -2.70
N CYS A 94 -4.39 10.76 -2.17
CA CYS A 94 -4.93 12.05 -1.77
C CYS A 94 -5.21 12.89 -3.03
N LEU A 95 -6.07 13.91 -2.90
CA LEU A 95 -6.40 14.78 -4.03
C LEU A 95 -5.19 15.50 -4.62
N THR A 96 -4.18 15.87 -3.82
CA THR A 96 -2.95 16.50 -4.32
C THR A 96 -2.18 15.57 -5.27
N CYS A 97 -1.97 14.30 -4.86
CA CYS A 97 -1.31 13.31 -5.71
C CYS A 97 -2.18 12.89 -6.90
N GLN A 98 -3.51 12.87 -6.75
CA GLN A 98 -4.42 12.65 -7.88
C GLN A 98 -4.27 13.77 -8.92
N LYS A 99 -4.35 15.04 -8.52
CA LYS A 99 -4.14 16.19 -9.41
C LYS A 99 -2.79 16.13 -10.13
N ALA A 100 -1.73 15.73 -9.44
CA ALA A 100 -0.40 15.56 -10.05
C ALA A 100 -0.35 14.38 -11.05
N THR A 101 -1.11 13.32 -10.79
CA THR A 101 -1.27 12.20 -11.72
C THR A 101 -2.02 12.63 -12.98
N ASP A 102 -3.12 13.35 -12.83
CA ASP A 102 -3.94 13.85 -13.94
C ASP A 102 -3.19 14.84 -14.83
N LYS A 103 -2.30 15.65 -14.22
CA LYS A 103 -1.38 16.57 -14.94
C LYS A 103 -0.20 15.86 -15.60
N GLY A 104 -0.04 14.54 -15.41
CA GLY A 104 1.09 13.78 -15.95
C GLY A 104 2.44 14.04 -15.25
N ILE A 105 2.44 14.73 -14.11
CA ILE A 105 3.65 15.00 -13.32
C ILE A 105 4.20 13.69 -12.74
N ILE A 106 3.31 12.80 -12.28
CA ILE A 106 3.68 11.47 -11.76
C ILE A 106 3.57 10.44 -12.90
N PRO A 107 4.69 9.86 -13.37
CA PRO A 107 4.67 8.85 -14.42
C PRO A 107 3.97 7.57 -13.96
N ALA A 108 3.23 6.91 -14.85
CA ALA A 108 2.53 5.66 -14.56
C ALA A 108 3.43 4.55 -13.99
N LYS A 109 4.74 4.55 -14.31
CA LYS A 109 5.73 3.59 -13.79
C LYS A 109 5.87 3.64 -12.27
N VAL A 110 5.60 4.78 -11.63
CA VAL A 110 5.63 4.98 -10.18
C VAL A 110 4.63 4.06 -9.47
N PHE A 111 3.46 3.87 -10.06
CA PHE A 111 2.38 3.05 -9.47
C PHE A 111 2.56 1.55 -9.69
N LYS A 112 3.29 1.14 -10.73
CA LYS A 112 3.46 -0.28 -11.09
C LYS A 112 4.44 -1.01 -10.18
N ASN A 113 5.52 -0.34 -9.77
CA ASN A 113 6.57 -0.96 -8.98
C ASN A 113 7.20 0.04 -8.01
N ARG A 114 6.94 -0.15 -6.71
CA ARG A 114 7.48 0.70 -5.65
C ARG A 114 9.01 0.62 -5.53
N LYS A 115 9.64 -0.44 -6.02
CA LYS A 115 11.11 -0.60 -6.01
C LYS A 115 11.82 0.31 -7.01
N ASN A 116 11.08 0.91 -7.95
CA ASN A 116 11.66 1.71 -9.03
C ASN A 116 11.80 3.20 -8.68
N TRP A 117 11.40 3.60 -7.48
CA TRP A 117 11.50 4.99 -7.05
C TRP A 117 11.62 5.07 -5.53
N TYR A 118 12.10 6.22 -5.06
CA TYR A 118 12.28 6.51 -3.65
C TYR A 118 11.63 7.84 -3.28
N ALA A 119 11.10 7.92 -2.06
CA ALA A 119 10.69 9.17 -1.44
C ALA A 119 11.90 9.86 -0.78
N MET A 120 11.78 11.16 -0.48
CA MET A 120 12.84 11.92 0.19
C MET A 120 13.33 11.27 1.49
N TRP A 121 12.43 10.76 2.31
CA TRP A 121 12.78 10.15 3.59
C TRP A 121 13.55 8.84 3.42
N GLU A 122 13.28 8.07 2.36
CA GLU A 122 14.00 6.83 2.08
C GLU A 122 15.45 7.06 1.66
N LEU A 123 15.79 8.26 1.20
CA LEU A 123 17.16 8.56 0.75
C LEU A 123 18.18 8.43 1.89
N LYS A 124 17.77 8.80 3.11
CA LYS A 124 18.62 8.67 4.29
C LYS A 124 18.79 7.20 4.66
N ASP A 125 17.70 6.47 4.76
CA ASP A 125 17.71 5.09 5.26
C ASP A 125 18.37 4.12 4.28
N LYS A 126 18.24 4.37 2.97
CA LYS A 126 18.74 3.46 1.92
C LYS A 126 20.08 3.86 1.32
N PHE A 127 20.41 5.15 1.33
CA PHE A 127 21.61 5.67 0.65
C PHE A 127 22.45 6.60 1.54
N GLY A 128 22.07 6.81 2.81
CA GLY A 128 22.77 7.73 3.71
C GLY A 128 22.64 9.21 3.33
N ILE A 129 21.78 9.56 2.37
CA ILE A 129 21.66 10.93 1.85
C ILE A 129 20.65 11.70 2.71
N HIS A 130 21.13 12.62 3.54
CA HIS A 130 20.27 13.49 4.34
C HIS A 130 19.44 14.44 3.47
N SER A 131 18.23 14.80 3.91
CA SER A 131 17.31 15.64 3.12
C SER A 131 17.89 17.02 2.75
N ALA A 132 18.76 17.59 3.58
CA ALA A 132 19.48 18.83 3.25
C ALA A 132 20.46 18.64 2.08
N THR A 133 21.20 17.52 2.08
CA THR A 133 22.11 17.13 1.00
C THR A 133 21.33 16.83 -0.27
N ALA A 134 20.23 16.07 -0.19
CA ALA A 134 19.36 15.78 -1.33
C ALA A 134 18.83 17.08 -1.98
N ARG A 135 18.33 18.04 -1.18
CA ARG A 135 17.91 19.34 -1.70
C ARG A 135 19.05 20.12 -2.37
N LYS A 136 20.27 20.04 -1.85
CA LYS A 136 21.45 20.63 -2.49
C LYS A 136 21.71 19.96 -3.85
N MET A 137 21.70 18.62 -3.91
CA MET A 137 21.91 17.84 -5.13
C MET A 137 20.83 18.09 -6.19
N ILE A 138 19.58 18.30 -5.78
CA ILE A 138 18.49 18.71 -6.69
C ILE A 138 18.81 20.07 -7.33
N ARG A 139 19.25 21.04 -6.52
CA ARG A 139 19.60 22.38 -7.00
C ARG A 139 20.84 22.40 -7.88
N THR A 140 21.82 21.52 -7.64
CA THR A 140 23.02 21.39 -8.50
C THR A 140 22.79 20.50 -9.73
N GLY A 141 21.63 19.84 -9.83
CA GLY A 141 21.29 18.94 -10.94
C GLY A 141 21.87 17.53 -10.84
N GLU A 142 22.57 17.21 -9.75
CA GLU A 142 23.12 15.87 -9.47
C GLU A 142 22.02 14.84 -9.20
N LEU A 143 20.92 15.26 -8.58
CA LEU A 143 19.79 14.40 -8.24
C LEU A 143 18.51 14.90 -8.91
N LYS A 144 17.92 14.07 -9.77
CA LYS A 144 16.66 14.37 -10.47
C LYS A 144 15.47 14.00 -9.60
N ALA A 145 14.65 14.99 -9.29
CA ALA A 145 13.42 14.83 -8.53
C ALA A 145 12.20 15.22 -9.36
N ILE A 146 11.15 14.40 -9.30
CA ILE A 146 9.79 14.82 -9.62
C ILE A 146 9.22 15.46 -8.37
N ILE A 147 8.84 16.74 -8.46
CA ILE A 147 8.30 17.50 -7.34
C ILE A 147 6.79 17.63 -7.53
N ILE A 148 6.04 17.07 -6.60
CA ILE A 148 4.60 17.30 -6.49
C ILE A 148 4.43 18.56 -5.66
N GLU A 149 3.67 19.54 -6.15
CA GLU A 149 3.37 20.77 -5.43
C GLU A 149 1.98 20.72 -4.78
N ASN A 150 1.82 21.41 -3.65
CA ASN A 150 0.53 21.65 -3.03
C ASN A 150 -0.21 22.80 -3.76
N GLU A 151 -1.38 23.19 -3.25
CA GLU A 151 -2.19 24.26 -3.85
C GLU A 151 -1.53 25.65 -3.77
N ASP A 152 -0.60 25.84 -2.83
CA ASP A 152 0.19 27.08 -2.67
C ASP A 152 1.45 27.11 -3.57
N GLY A 153 1.66 26.10 -4.42
CA GLY A 153 2.89 25.96 -5.22
C GLY A 153 4.13 25.58 -4.40
N LYS A 154 3.95 25.13 -3.16
CA LYS A 154 5.06 24.63 -2.33
C LYS A 154 5.29 23.14 -2.56
N PRO A 155 6.54 22.65 -2.47
CA PRO A 155 6.81 21.22 -2.56
C PRO A 155 6.02 20.43 -1.51
N TYR A 156 5.23 19.46 -1.98
CA TYR A 156 4.41 18.56 -1.19
C TYR A 156 5.08 17.19 -1.03
N GLU A 157 5.60 16.62 -2.12
CA GLU A 157 6.29 15.32 -2.10
C GLU A 157 7.35 15.26 -3.21
N TYR A 158 8.41 14.48 -2.98
CA TYR A 158 9.51 14.27 -3.91
C TYR A 158 9.59 12.80 -4.30
N ILE A 159 9.63 12.53 -5.61
CA ILE A 159 9.81 11.20 -6.18
C ILE A 159 11.15 11.16 -6.92
N PHE A 160 12.01 10.23 -6.52
CA PHE A 160 13.31 9.98 -7.14
C PHE A 160 13.25 8.66 -7.89
N LEU A 161 13.17 8.71 -9.21
CA LEU A 161 13.16 7.51 -10.05
C LEU A 161 14.55 6.86 -10.04
N ALA A 162 14.60 5.57 -9.74
CA ALA A 162 15.85 4.83 -9.58
C ALA A 162 16.65 4.75 -10.90
N ASP A 163 15.95 4.62 -12.03
CA ASP A 163 16.55 4.53 -13.36
C ASP A 163 17.21 5.84 -13.81
N GLU A 164 16.69 6.98 -13.36
CA GLU A 164 17.19 8.32 -13.69
C GLU A 164 18.30 8.80 -12.74
N ASN A 165 18.48 8.14 -11.61
CA ASN A 165 19.40 8.53 -10.54
C ASN A 165 20.41 7.43 -10.18
N LYS A 166 20.67 6.46 -11.07
CA LYS A 166 21.55 5.31 -10.81
C LYS A 166 22.94 5.67 -10.31
N GLU A 167 23.50 6.80 -10.76
CA GLU A 167 24.83 7.23 -10.36
C GLU A 167 24.90 7.69 -8.90
N VAL A 168 23.82 8.27 -8.40
CA VAL A 168 23.73 8.79 -7.03
C VAL A 168 23.12 7.76 -6.09
N LEU A 169 22.14 6.98 -6.57
CA LEU A 169 21.40 5.97 -5.81
C LEU A 169 22.02 4.58 -6.02
N LYS A 170 23.33 4.46 -5.85
CA LYS A 170 24.00 3.15 -5.83
C LYS A 170 23.70 2.52 -4.48
N SER A 171 23.07 1.34 -4.51
CA SER A 171 22.93 0.51 -3.31
C SER A 171 24.33 0.24 -2.76
N GLY A 172 24.55 0.55 -1.48
CA GLY A 172 25.68 0.02 -0.73
C GLY A 172 25.58 -1.49 -0.55
#